data_AF-S8E103-F1
#
_entry.id   AF-S8E103-F1
#
_cell.length_a   1.000
_cell.length_b   1.000
_cell.length_c   1.000
_cell.angle_alpha   90.00
_cell.angle_beta   90.00
_cell.angle_gamma   90.00
#
_symmetry.space_group_name_H-M   'P 1'
#
loop_
_entity.id
_entity.type
_entity.pdbx_description
1 polymer ?
#
loop_
_entity_poly.entity_id
_entity_poly.type
_entity_poly.pdbx_seq_one_letter_code
_entity_poly.pdbx_strand_id
1 'polypeptide(L)'
;MGDEGVKNEAIEIMSLFQVLPRLVVFDLDYTLWPFYCECRSKREMPKLYPHAKGILYALKDKGVDVAIASRSPTPDVADTFLHKLGIKSMFVAQEIFSSWSHKTDHFLRI
;
A
#
# COMPACT_ATOMS: atom_id res chain seq x y z
N MET A 1 1.48 -19.57 -10.12
CA MET A 1 0.24 -19.24 -9.39
C MET A 1 0.38 -17.98 -8.50
N GLY A 2 1.51 -17.25 -8.54
CA GLY A 2 1.69 -15.98 -7.83
C GLY A 2 0.98 -14.81 -8.51
N ASP A 3 0.70 -13.75 -7.77
CA ASP A 3 0.03 -12.48 -8.14
C ASP A 3 -1.29 -12.55 -8.94
N GLU A 4 -1.32 -13.14 -10.13
CA GLU A 4 -2.54 -13.25 -10.97
C GLU A 4 -3.64 -14.07 -10.30
N GLY A 5 -3.29 -15.17 -9.61
CA GLY A 5 -4.27 -15.98 -8.87
C GLY A 5 -4.93 -15.18 -7.75
N VAL A 6 -4.12 -14.48 -6.95
CA VAL A 6 -4.58 -13.61 -5.85
C VAL A 6 -5.44 -12.47 -6.39
N LYS A 7 -5.04 -11.86 -7.51
CA LYS A 7 -5.78 -10.78 -8.14
C LYS A 7 -7.18 -11.25 -8.57
N ASN A 8 -7.27 -12.40 -9.24
CA ASN A 8 -8.55 -12.95 -9.71
C ASN A 8 -9.47 -13.28 -8.53
N GLU A 9 -8.95 -13.92 -7.48
CA GLU A 9 -9.71 -14.21 -6.26
C GLU A 9 -10.23 -12.93 -5.60
N ALA A 10 -9.38 -11.89 -5.47
CA ALA A 10 -9.80 -10.61 -4.91
C ALA A 10 -10.87 -9.92 -5.78
N ILE A 11 -10.77 -10.00 -7.11
CA ILE A 11 -11.78 -9.51 -8.05
C ILE A 11 -13.11 -10.24 -7.87
N GLU A 12 -13.09 -11.56 -7.72
CA GLU A 12 -14.28 -12.36 -7.47
C GLU A 12 -14.97 -11.93 -6.18
N ILE A 13 -14.22 -11.81 -5.07
CA ILE A 13 -14.73 -11.35 -3.78
C ILE A 13 -15.37 -9.96 -3.91
N MET A 14 -14.67 -8.99 -4.52
CA MET A 14 -15.21 -7.64 -4.69
C MET A 14 -16.46 -7.61 -5.57
N SER A 15 -16.60 -8.55 -6.51
CA SER A 15 -17.79 -8.64 -7.39
C SER A 15 -19.05 -9.11 -6.66
N LEU A 16 -18.93 -9.63 -5.43
CA LEU A 16 -20.06 -10.00 -4.58
C LEU A 16 -20.78 -8.77 -3.99
N PHE A 17 -20.17 -7.58 -4.05
CA PHE A 17 -20.70 -6.36 -3.45
C PHE A 17 -21.22 -5.39 -4.51
N GLN A 18 -22.39 -4.80 -4.27
CA GLN A 18 -22.97 -3.80 -5.16
C GLN A 18 -22.25 -2.45 -5.09
N VAL A 19 -21.66 -2.13 -3.93
CA VAL A 19 -20.98 -0.87 -3.68
C VAL A 19 -19.59 -1.17 -3.13
N LEU A 20 -18.58 -0.63 -3.80
CA LEU A 20 -17.19 -0.68 -3.35
C LEU A 20 -16.79 0.67 -2.74
N PRO A 21 -15.80 0.69 -1.82
CA PRO A 21 -15.22 1.95 -1.37
C PRO A 21 -14.60 2.68 -2.57
N ARG A 22 -14.65 4.01 -2.52
CA ARG A 22 -13.96 4.84 -3.52
C ARG A 22 -12.45 4.87 -3.31
N LEU A 23 -12.01 4.68 -2.07
CA LEU A 23 -10.62 4.76 -1.64
C LEU A 23 -10.32 3.70 -0.59
N VAL A 24 -9.17 3.03 -0.71
CA VAL A 24 -8.60 2.17 0.32
C VAL A 24 -7.24 2.72 0.73
N VAL A 25 -7.07 3.00 2.03
CA VAL A 25 -5.83 3.56 2.59
C VAL A 25 -5.03 2.46 3.28
N PHE A 26 -3.77 2.29 2.87
CA PHE A 26 -2.85 1.31 3.43
C PHE A 26 -1.83 1.96 4.38
N ASP A 27 -1.47 1.26 5.45
CA ASP A 27 -0.18 1.48 6.08
C ASP A 27 0.94 0.82 5.27
N LEU A 28 2.19 1.01 5.67
CA LEU A 28 3.36 0.38 5.09
C LEU A 28 3.88 -0.77 5.96
N ASP A 29 4.47 -0.43 7.10
CA ASP A 29 5.16 -1.37 7.99
C ASP A 29 4.16 -2.39 8.56
N TYR A 30 4.47 -3.67 8.41
CA TYR A 30 3.59 -4.80 8.77
C TYR A 30 2.22 -4.80 8.10
N THR A 31 2.06 -4.09 6.99
CA THR A 31 0.85 -4.13 6.14
C THR A 31 1.20 -4.54 4.71
N LEU A 32 2.07 -3.78 4.04
CA LEU A 32 2.53 -4.14 2.70
C LEU A 32 3.79 -5.02 2.74
N TRP A 33 4.65 -4.82 3.74
CA TRP A 33 5.89 -5.58 3.93
C TRP A 33 6.11 -6.00 5.39
N PRO A 34 6.87 -7.09 5.65
CA PRO A 34 6.99 -7.70 6.98
C PRO A 34 8.14 -7.12 7.83
N PHE A 35 8.31 -5.79 7.85
CA PHE A 35 9.37 -5.14 8.61
C PHE A 35 9.04 -3.66 8.89
N TYR A 36 9.76 -3.07 9.84
CA TYR A 36 9.84 -1.62 10.00
C TYR A 36 10.81 -1.03 8.99
N CYS A 37 10.34 -0.10 8.17
CA CYS A 37 11.15 0.55 7.14
C CYS A 37 12.31 1.38 7.74
N GLU A 38 12.12 1.94 8.94
CA GLU A 38 13.14 2.74 9.63
C GLU A 38 14.42 1.94 9.99
N CYS A 39 14.29 0.61 10.13
CA CYS A 39 15.40 -0.29 10.45
C CYS A 39 16.17 -0.76 9.20
N ARG A 40 15.90 -0.17 8.03
CA ARG A 40 16.39 -0.66 6.72
C ARG A 40 17.18 0.40 5.97
N SER A 41 18.03 -0.06 5.06
CA SER A 41 18.77 0.79 4.14
C SER A 41 18.07 0.90 2.79
N LYS A 42 18.11 2.09 2.18
CA LYS A 42 17.71 2.31 0.77
C LYS A 42 18.38 1.37 -0.22
N ARG A 43 19.54 0.79 0.12
CA ARG A 43 20.28 -0.14 -0.75
C ARG A 43 19.61 -1.52 -0.84
N GLU A 44 18.86 -1.92 0.17
CA GLU A 44 18.19 -3.22 0.22
C GLU A 44 17.11 -3.36 -0.86
N MET A 45 16.84 -4.60 -1.30
CA MET A 45 15.67 -4.93 -2.11
C MET A 45 14.55 -5.38 -1.18
N PRO A 46 13.52 -4.56 -0.95
CA PRO A 46 12.40 -4.94 -0.08
C PRO A 46 11.58 -6.07 -0.69
N LYS A 47 10.77 -6.72 0.14
CA LYS A 47 9.78 -7.73 -0.30
C LYS A 47 8.42 -7.40 0.30
N LEU A 48 7.38 -7.55 -0.51
CA LEU A 48 6.00 -7.46 -0.06
C LEU A 48 5.57 -8.77 0.62
N TYR A 49 4.47 -8.70 1.38
CA TYR A 49 3.70 -9.91 1.66
C TYR A 49 3.25 -10.56 0.35
N PRO A 50 3.22 -11.91 0.26
CA PRO A 50 3.00 -12.63 -0.99
C PRO A 50 1.73 -12.23 -1.77
N HIS A 51 0.68 -11.79 -1.07
CA HIS A 51 -0.61 -11.45 -1.68
C HIS A 51 -0.80 -9.95 -1.92
N ALA A 52 0.03 -9.09 -1.32
CA ALA A 52 -0.22 -7.64 -1.32
C ALA A 52 -0.27 -7.07 -2.73
N LYS A 53 0.62 -7.52 -3.63
CA LYS A 53 0.68 -7.02 -5.01
C LYS A 53 -0.57 -7.40 -5.82
N GLY A 54 -1.04 -8.64 -5.70
CA GLY A 54 -2.28 -9.10 -6.33
C GLY A 54 -3.51 -8.31 -5.87
N ILE A 55 -3.61 -8.03 -4.56
CA ILE A 55 -4.69 -7.23 -3.98
C ILE A 55 -4.67 -5.78 -4.51
N LEU A 56 -3.49 -5.15 -4.55
CA LEU A 56 -3.35 -3.79 -5.09
C LEU A 56 -3.79 -3.71 -6.55
N TYR A 57 -3.44 -4.70 -7.39
CA TYR A 57 -3.90 -4.74 -8.77
C TYR A 57 -5.40 -4.96 -8.88
N ALA A 58 -5.98 -5.83 -8.05
CA ALA A 58 -7.41 -6.08 -8.07
C ALA A 58 -8.20 -4.80 -7.75
N LEU A 59 -7.77 -4.03 -6.74
CA LEU A 59 -8.39 -2.75 -6.40
C LEU A 59 -8.32 -1.77 -7.57
N LYS A 60 -7.15 -1.65 -8.21
CA LYS A 60 -6.96 -0.81 -9.38
C LYS A 60 -7.85 -1.23 -10.56
N ASP A 61 -7.95 -2.52 -10.85
CA ASP A 61 -8.79 -3.05 -11.93
C ASP A 61 -10.28 -2.84 -11.67
N LYS A 62 -10.69 -2.80 -10.39
CA LYS A 62 -12.05 -2.44 -9.97
C LYS A 62 -12.30 -0.92 -9.89
N GLY A 63 -11.32 -0.09 -10.23
CA GLY A 63 -11.44 1.36 -10.17
C GLY A 63 -11.53 1.92 -8.74
N VAL A 64 -10.99 1.20 -7.76
CA VAL A 64 -10.87 1.66 -6.37
C VAL A 64 -9.52 2.35 -6.22
N ASP A 65 -9.54 3.63 -5.84
CA ASP A 65 -8.31 4.36 -5.57
C ASP A 65 -7.61 3.79 -4.35
N VAL A 66 -6.28 3.84 -4.35
CA VAL A 66 -5.48 3.43 -3.18
C VAL A 66 -4.56 4.55 -2.74
N ALA A 67 -4.38 4.70 -1.43
CA ALA A 67 -3.49 5.70 -0.84
C ALA A 67 -2.65 5.10 0.30
N ILE A 68 -1.62 5.83 0.73
CA ILE A 68 -0.77 5.46 1.87
C ILE A 68 -0.97 6.45 3.00
N ALA A 69 -1.11 5.93 4.22
CA ALA A 69 -1.01 6.68 5.47
C ALA A 69 -0.06 5.95 6.42
N SER A 70 1.20 6.38 6.47
CA SER A 70 2.24 5.75 7.28
C SER A 70 2.95 6.73 8.20
N ARG A 71 3.26 6.24 9.39
CA ARG A 71 3.95 6.99 10.45
C ARG A 71 5.48 6.83 10.44
N SER A 72 6.01 6.15 9.42
CA SER A 72 7.45 5.93 9.30
C SER A 72 8.22 7.25 9.37
N PRO A 73 9.27 7.36 10.23
CA PRO A 73 10.13 8.54 10.29
C PRO A 73 11.09 8.65 9.10
N THR A 74 11.13 7.63 8.23
CA THR A 74 12.04 7.52 7.09
C THR A 74 11.28 7.53 5.76
N PRO A 75 10.62 8.65 5.39
CA PRO A 75 9.81 8.73 4.18
C PRO A 75 10.61 8.48 2.90
N ASP A 76 11.89 8.86 2.92
CA ASP A 76 12.82 8.68 1.82
C ASP A 76 13.20 7.20 1.58
N VAL A 77 13.28 6.40 2.64
CA VAL A 77 13.47 4.94 2.54
C VAL A 77 12.21 4.27 2.02
N ALA A 78 11.05 4.65 2.57
CA ALA A 78 9.76 4.13 2.13
C ALA A 78 9.50 4.42 0.65
N ASP A 79 9.76 5.65 0.20
CA ASP A 79 9.61 6.07 -1.20
C ASP A 79 10.49 5.24 -2.14
N THR A 80 11.76 5.02 -1.74
CA THR A 80 12.70 4.17 -2.48
C THR A 80 12.17 2.74 -2.61
N PHE A 81 11.56 2.20 -1.56
CA PHE A 81 11.01 0.85 -1.56
C PHE A 81 9.78 0.73 -2.46
N LEU A 82 8.85 1.69 -2.40
CA LEU A 82 7.68 1.74 -3.29
C LEU A 82 8.11 1.79 -4.77
N HIS A 83 9.16 2.54 -5.09
CA HIS A 83 9.77 2.57 -6.42
C HIS A 83 10.36 1.22 -6.82
N LYS A 84 11.21 0.61 -5.98
CA LYS A 84 11.85 -0.69 -6.25
C LYS A 84 10.84 -1.83 -6.44
N LEU A 85 9.74 -1.79 -5.69
CA LEU A 85 8.66 -2.76 -5.78
C LEU A 85 7.74 -2.55 -7.00
N GLY A 86 7.88 -1.42 -7.69
CA GLY A 86 7.08 -1.08 -8.86
C GLY A 86 5.62 -0.77 -8.56
N ILE A 87 5.30 -0.39 -7.32
CA ILE A 87 3.91 -0.13 -6.88
C ILE A 87 3.64 1.35 -6.60
N LYS A 88 4.66 2.23 -6.64
CA LYS A 88 4.48 3.66 -6.32
C LYS A 88 3.39 4.34 -7.16
N SER A 89 3.33 4.06 -8.45
CA SER A 89 2.37 4.68 -9.38
C SER A 89 0.93 4.19 -9.19
N MET A 90 0.69 3.23 -8.28
CA MET A 90 -0.65 2.76 -7.95
C MET A 90 -1.34 3.68 -6.94
N PHE A 91 -0.58 4.44 -6.14
CA PHE A 91 -1.12 5.24 -5.05
C PHE A 91 -1.43 6.67 -5.50
N VAL A 92 -2.68 7.10 -5.31
CA VAL A 92 -3.15 8.45 -5.67
C VAL A 92 -2.69 9.52 -4.67
N ALA A 93 -2.42 9.12 -3.42
CA ALA A 93 -1.88 9.96 -2.35
C ALA A 93 -0.93 9.15 -1.46
N GLN A 94 0.10 9.80 -0.92
CA GLN A 94 1.16 9.15 -0.15
C GLN A 94 1.57 10.00 1.05
N GLU A 95 0.87 9.82 2.16
CA GLU A 95 1.16 10.52 3.40
C GLU A 95 2.09 9.66 4.26
N ILE A 96 3.39 9.97 4.21
CA ILE A 96 4.44 9.25 4.95
C ILE A 96 5.21 10.26 5.78
N PHE A 97 4.90 10.34 7.07
CA PHE A 97 5.61 11.21 8.02
C PHE A 97 5.27 10.83 9.46
N SER A 98 6.18 11.13 10.39
CA SER A 98 5.89 11.01 11.81
C SER A 98 4.89 12.08 12.25
N SER A 99 3.81 11.66 12.90
CA SER A 99 2.84 12.54 13.54
C SER A 99 2.92 12.43 15.07
N TRP A 100 2.76 13.56 15.76
CA TRP A 100 2.57 13.60 17.21
C TRP A 100 1.18 13.10 17.62
N SER A 101 0.20 13.25 16.72
CA SER A 101 -1.15 12.71 16.85
C SER A 101 -1.27 11.31 16.20
N HIS A 102 -2.45 10.68 16.24
CA HIS A 102 -2.74 9.46 15.48
C HIS A 102 -2.78 9.74 13.95
N LYS A 103 -3.16 8.77 13.12
CA LYS A 103 -3.19 8.94 11.65
C LYS A 103 -4.17 10.02 11.14
N THR A 104 -4.88 10.73 12.01
CA THR A 104 -5.81 11.79 11.63
C THR A 104 -5.16 12.84 10.75
N ASP A 105 -3.92 13.25 11.05
CA ASP A 105 -3.19 14.23 10.23
C ASP A 105 -2.90 13.72 8.81
N HIS A 106 -2.64 12.42 8.64
CA HIS A 106 -2.47 11.80 7.33
C HIS A 106 -3.79 11.77 6.57
N PHE A 107 -4.88 11.37 7.21
CA PHE A 107 -6.21 11.32 6.58
C PHE A 107 -6.75 12.70 6.21
N LEU A 108 -6.34 13.78 6.89
CA LEU A 108 -6.71 15.15 6.52
C LEU A 108 -6.01 15.65 5.25
N ARG A 109 -4.93 14.99 4.82
CA ARG A 109 -4.13 15.36 3.64
C ARG A 109 -4.39 14.48 2.42
N ILE A 110 -5.16 13.41 2.60
CA ILE A 110 -5.66 12.51 1.54
C ILE A 110 -7.04 13.01 1.09
#